data_AF-A0A1W2BHY7-F1
#
_entry.id   AF-A0A1W2BHY7-F1
#
_cell.length_a   1.000
_cell.length_b   1.000
_cell.length_c   1.000
_cell.angle_alpha   90.00
_cell.angle_beta   90.00
_cell.angle_gamma   90.00
#
_symmetry.space_group_name_H-M   'P 1'
#
loop_
_entity.id
_entity.type
_entity.pdbx_description
1 polymer ?
#
loop_
_entity_poly.entity_id
_entity_poly.type
_entity_poly.pdbx_seq_one_letter_code
_entity_poly.pdbx_strand_id
1 'polypeptide(L)'
;MTREQQRMLRELKAALPKLIKEEASKYKIKKKDYMLYFVKGELFFNCHITVSAADNTCYCSVSEQIKPLWLDDIHWKLLGMESNSQQPVSLRAVGAFAIFGVNLYQERAEIETWSIDELREVVERYVEHFHKSIEEGTIDDFVNGLNDGNSLNPLRKAIYYIHEERYQEALDIIGEKRGNFINGSNDINESIRRYCKERLG
;
A
#
# COMPACT_ATOMS: atom_id res chain seq x y z
N MET A 1 -12.06 -6.12 -27.07
CA MET A 1 -13.27 -5.65 -26.37
C MET A 1 -14.22 -4.97 -27.35
N THR A 2 -15.50 -5.31 -27.26
CA THR A 2 -16.58 -4.67 -28.04
C THR A 2 -16.94 -3.28 -27.47
N ARG A 3 -17.67 -2.46 -28.24
CA ARG A 3 -18.20 -1.18 -27.74
C ARG A 3 -19.11 -1.34 -26.53
N GLU A 4 -19.86 -2.44 -26.49
CA GLU A 4 -20.74 -2.80 -25.38
C GLU A 4 -19.93 -3.13 -24.13
N GLN A 5 -18.91 -3.99 -24.23
CA GLN A 5 -18.00 -4.29 -23.13
C GLN A 5 -17.32 -3.03 -22.58
N GLN A 6 -16.90 -2.10 -23.44
CA GLN A 6 -16.35 -0.82 -22.99
C GLN A 6 -17.36 0.03 -22.23
N ARG A 7 -18.64 0.01 -22.63
CA ARG A 7 -19.72 0.70 -21.90
C ARG A 7 -19.91 0.06 -20.51
N MET A 8 -20.05 -1.26 -20.46
CA MET A 8 -20.24 -1.99 -19.20
C MET A 8 -19.06 -1.77 -18.24
N LEU A 9 -17.81 -1.84 -18.73
CA LEU A 9 -16.64 -1.56 -17.90
C LEU A 9 -16.65 -0.14 -17.29
N ARG A 10 -17.12 0.87 -18.04
CA ARG A 10 -17.27 2.22 -17.51
C ARG A 10 -18.34 2.31 -16.43
N GLU A 11 -19.46 1.61 -16.60
CA GLU A 11 -20.53 1.52 -15.60
C GLU A 11 -20.03 0.86 -14.31
N LEU A 12 -19.31 -0.26 -14.42
CA LEU A 12 -18.69 -0.94 -13.28
C LEU A 12 -17.67 -0.04 -12.54
N LYS A 13 -16.77 0.63 -13.29
CA LYS A 13 -15.81 1.58 -12.71
C LYS A 13 -16.48 2.76 -12.02
N ALA A 14 -17.63 3.22 -12.54
CA ALA A 14 -18.39 4.30 -11.93
C ALA A 14 -19.15 3.85 -10.67
N ALA A 15 -19.64 2.60 -10.64
CA ALA A 15 -20.34 2.02 -9.49
C ALA A 15 -19.40 1.67 -8.33
N LEU A 16 -18.19 1.17 -8.65
CA LEU A 16 -17.23 0.63 -7.69
C LEU A 16 -16.97 1.53 -6.46
N PRO A 17 -16.70 2.85 -6.57
CA PRO A 17 -16.41 3.67 -5.40
C PRO A 17 -17.57 3.77 -4.40
N LYS A 18 -18.82 3.68 -4.88
CA LYS A 18 -20.02 3.70 -4.04
C LYS A 18 -20.17 2.36 -3.31
N LEU A 19 -20.05 1.24 -4.04
CA LEU A 19 -20.12 -0.11 -3.47
C LEU A 19 -19.08 -0.29 -2.35
N ILE A 20 -17.83 0.06 -2.63
CA ILE A 20 -16.74 0.01 -1.64
C ILE A 20 -17.07 0.85 -0.41
N LYS A 21 -17.57 2.08 -0.60
CA LYS A 21 -17.88 2.99 0.51
C LYS A 21 -19.01 2.45 1.39
N GLU A 22 -20.07 1.93 0.76
CA GLU A 22 -21.21 1.33 1.47
C GLU A 22 -20.72 0.15 2.33
N GLU A 23 -19.93 -0.75 1.75
CA GLU A 23 -19.46 -1.94 2.46
C GLU A 23 -18.45 -1.61 3.56
N ALA A 24 -17.44 -0.80 3.25
CA ALA A 24 -16.40 -0.41 4.21
C ALA A 24 -16.98 0.28 5.45
N SER A 25 -18.12 0.97 5.30
CA SER A 25 -18.79 1.66 6.41
C SER A 25 -19.29 0.72 7.51
N LYS A 26 -19.67 -0.52 7.15
CA LYS A 26 -20.12 -1.55 8.11
C LYS A 26 -19.03 -1.89 9.14
N TYR A 27 -17.77 -1.81 8.70
CA TYR A 27 -16.57 -2.13 9.48
C TYR A 27 -15.82 -0.90 9.99
N LYS A 28 -16.38 0.31 9.81
CA LYS A 28 -15.74 1.60 10.15
C LYS A 28 -14.38 1.81 9.43
N ILE A 29 -14.19 1.15 8.29
CA ILE A 29 -12.99 1.29 7.46
C ILE A 29 -13.05 2.64 6.75
N LYS A 30 -11.94 3.38 6.79
CA LYS A 30 -11.86 4.71 6.18
C LYS A 30 -11.50 4.60 4.70
N LYS A 31 -11.92 5.58 3.93
CA LYS A 31 -11.63 5.67 2.49
C LYS A 31 -11.07 7.05 2.15
N LYS A 32 -10.00 7.08 1.36
CA LYS A 32 -9.47 8.29 0.73
C LYS A 32 -9.19 7.98 -0.73
N ASP A 33 -9.79 8.77 -1.62
CA ASP A 33 -9.69 8.60 -3.08
C ASP A 33 -9.99 7.14 -3.49
N TYR A 34 -9.04 6.39 -4.04
CA TYR A 34 -9.18 5.00 -4.46
C TYR A 34 -8.79 3.97 -3.38
N MET A 35 -8.30 4.42 -2.21
CA MET A 35 -7.70 3.56 -1.20
C MET A 35 -8.60 3.44 0.05
N LEU A 36 -8.82 2.21 0.50
CA LEU A 36 -9.30 1.92 1.85
C LEU A 36 -8.12 1.90 2.82
N TYR A 37 -8.32 2.32 4.06
CA TYR A 37 -7.28 2.26 5.07
C TYR A 37 -7.83 2.15 6.50
N PHE A 38 -7.01 1.57 7.37
CA PHE A 38 -7.29 1.44 8.80
C PHE A 38 -5.99 1.53 9.61
N VAL A 39 -6.09 2.01 10.85
CA VAL A 39 -4.96 2.03 11.81
C VAL A 39 -5.34 1.22 13.03
N LYS A 40 -4.50 0.26 13.37
CA LYS A 40 -4.63 -0.59 14.56
C LYS A 40 -3.30 -0.58 15.31
N GLY A 41 -3.28 0.09 16.46
CA GLY A 41 -2.02 0.35 17.18
C GLY A 41 -1.03 1.10 16.29
N GLU A 42 0.18 0.55 16.15
CA GLU A 42 1.25 1.11 15.33
C GLU A 42 1.20 0.64 13.86
N LEU A 43 0.22 -0.19 13.49
CA LEU A 43 0.09 -0.76 12.16
C LEU A 43 -0.90 0.03 11.32
N PHE A 44 -0.53 0.23 10.07
CA PHE A 44 -1.32 0.85 9.02
C PHE A 44 -1.64 -0.19 7.96
N PHE A 45 -2.93 -0.36 7.71
CA PHE A 45 -3.47 -1.27 6.71
C PHE A 45 -4.04 -0.44 5.57
N ASN A 46 -3.82 -0.87 4.34
CA ASN A 46 -4.53 -0.33 3.19
C ASN A 46 -5.02 -1.43 2.26
N CYS A 47 -6.03 -1.09 1.47
CA CYS A 47 -6.61 -1.98 0.49
C CYS A 47 -7.03 -1.20 -0.74
N HIS A 48 -6.63 -1.70 -1.91
CA HIS A 48 -7.00 -1.16 -3.20
C HIS A 48 -7.82 -2.19 -3.96
N ILE A 49 -9.08 -1.85 -4.25
CA ILE A 49 -9.97 -2.65 -5.09
C ILE A 49 -10.17 -1.93 -6.42
N THR A 50 -10.00 -2.64 -7.53
CA THR A 50 -10.10 -2.09 -8.88
C THR A 50 -10.89 -3.00 -9.80
N VAL A 51 -11.55 -2.40 -10.79
CA VAL A 51 -12.14 -3.13 -11.92
C VAL A 51 -11.34 -2.86 -13.18
N SER A 52 -10.97 -3.93 -13.88
CA SER A 52 -10.22 -3.88 -15.13
C SER A 52 -10.79 -4.88 -16.14
N ALA A 53 -10.32 -4.81 -17.37
CA ALA A 53 -10.59 -5.85 -18.36
C ALA A 53 -9.31 -6.16 -19.14
N ALA A 54 -9.07 -7.44 -19.37
CA ALA A 54 -7.96 -7.97 -20.15
C ALA A 54 -8.44 -9.18 -20.94
N ASP A 55 -7.99 -9.35 -22.18
CA ASP A 55 -8.30 -10.52 -23.02
C ASP A 55 -9.81 -10.83 -23.17
N ASN A 56 -10.63 -9.76 -23.23
CA ASN A 56 -12.11 -9.81 -23.26
C ASN A 56 -12.79 -10.34 -21.99
N THR A 57 -12.06 -10.47 -20.89
CA THR A 57 -12.57 -10.81 -19.57
C THR A 57 -12.55 -9.58 -18.66
N CYS A 58 -13.61 -9.39 -17.86
CA CYS A 58 -13.64 -8.36 -16.82
C CYS A 58 -13.22 -8.95 -15.48
N TYR A 59 -12.48 -8.18 -14.70
CA TYR A 59 -11.98 -8.61 -13.41
C TYR A 59 -12.17 -7.53 -12.36
N CYS A 60 -12.50 -7.95 -11.15
CA CYS A 60 -12.33 -7.16 -9.94
C CYS A 60 -11.11 -7.70 -9.18
N SER A 61 -10.16 -6.83 -8.88
CA SER A 61 -8.90 -7.19 -8.22
C SER A 61 -8.75 -6.44 -6.90
N VAL A 62 -8.16 -7.11 -5.92
CA VAL A 62 -7.85 -6.54 -4.60
C VAL A 62 -6.37 -6.71 -4.29
N SER A 63 -5.80 -5.72 -3.62
CA SER A 63 -4.48 -5.80 -3.00
C SER A 63 -4.54 -5.18 -1.61
N GLU A 64 -4.21 -5.98 -0.61
CA GLU A 64 -4.15 -5.57 0.79
C GLU A 64 -2.70 -5.51 1.23
N GLN A 65 -2.36 -4.49 2.01
CA GLN A 65 -1.00 -4.31 2.50
C GLN A 65 -0.98 -3.87 3.95
N ILE A 66 0.14 -4.18 4.59
CA ILE A 66 0.45 -3.79 5.96
C ILE A 66 1.80 -3.12 6.04
N LYS A 67 1.88 -2.06 6.85
CA LYS A 67 3.15 -1.46 7.27
C LYS A 67 3.03 -0.90 8.69
N PRO A 68 4.12 -0.84 9.44
CA PRO A 68 4.16 0.00 10.62
C PRO A 68 4.17 1.49 10.25
N LEU A 69 3.60 2.33 11.11
CA LEU A 69 3.56 3.79 10.93
C LEU A 69 4.97 4.40 10.89
N TRP A 70 5.90 3.88 11.69
CA TRP A 70 7.28 4.37 11.70
C TRP A 70 7.98 4.26 10.33
N LEU A 71 7.49 3.40 9.42
CA LEU A 71 8.08 3.24 8.09
C LEU A 71 8.03 4.54 7.28
N ASP A 72 6.86 5.19 7.20
CA ASP A 72 6.79 6.47 6.51
C ASP A 72 7.46 7.58 7.32
N ASP A 73 7.42 7.52 8.66
CA ASP A 73 8.00 8.58 9.50
C ASP A 73 9.51 8.67 9.31
N ILE A 74 10.21 7.53 9.33
CA ILE A 74 11.63 7.47 9.05
C ILE A 74 11.90 7.84 7.59
N HIS A 75 11.08 7.36 6.65
CA HIS A 75 11.24 7.70 5.24
C HIS A 75 11.14 9.21 4.97
N TRP A 76 10.10 9.86 5.50
CA TRP A 76 9.88 11.29 5.35
C TRP A 76 10.97 12.10 6.01
N LYS A 77 11.44 11.69 7.20
CA LYS A 77 12.60 12.29 7.85
C LYS A 77 13.84 12.25 6.96
N LEU A 78 14.16 11.09 6.39
CA LEU A 78 15.33 10.93 5.51
C LEU A 78 15.23 11.81 4.25
N LEU A 79 14.02 12.13 3.79
CA LEU A 79 13.79 13.02 2.64
C LEU A 79 13.66 14.51 3.01
N GLY A 80 13.79 14.87 4.30
CA GLY A 80 13.59 16.24 4.78
C GLY A 80 12.12 16.69 4.71
N MET A 81 11.20 15.78 4.99
CA MET A 81 9.75 15.99 4.96
C MET A 81 9.09 15.58 6.28
N GLU A 82 9.74 15.75 7.44
CA GLU A 82 9.19 15.30 8.74
C GLU A 82 7.79 15.86 9.03
N SER A 83 7.45 17.03 8.49
CA SER A 83 6.13 17.65 8.64
C SER A 83 4.99 16.80 8.07
N ASN A 84 5.27 15.85 7.16
CA ASN A 84 4.29 14.91 6.64
C ASN A 84 3.70 14.01 7.74
N SER A 85 4.44 13.72 8.80
CA SER A 85 3.96 12.94 9.94
C SER A 85 2.84 13.66 10.72
N GLN A 86 2.72 14.98 10.56
CA GLN A 86 1.66 15.80 11.18
C GLN A 86 0.43 15.97 10.27
N GLN A 87 0.49 15.49 9.03
CA GLN A 87 -0.63 15.55 8.09
C GLN A 87 -1.69 14.49 8.43
N PRO A 88 -2.92 14.60 7.88
CA PRO A 88 -3.94 13.58 8.10
C PRO A 88 -3.42 12.19 7.73
N VAL A 89 -3.71 11.20 8.57
CA VAL A 89 -3.28 9.78 8.43
C VAL A 89 -3.53 9.22 7.03
N SER A 90 -4.55 9.70 6.32
CA SER A 90 -4.84 9.33 4.93
C SER A 90 -3.68 9.60 3.97
N LEU A 91 -2.76 10.53 4.28
CA LEU A 91 -1.56 10.78 3.48
C LEU A 91 -0.70 9.51 3.33
N ARG A 92 -0.69 8.63 4.34
CA ARG A 92 0.02 7.34 4.27
C ARG A 92 -0.61 6.35 3.29
N ALA A 93 -1.86 6.60 2.88
CA ALA A 93 -2.61 5.79 1.92
C ALA A 93 -2.42 6.25 0.47
N VAL A 94 -2.35 7.57 0.24
CA VAL A 94 -2.43 8.17 -1.11
C VAL A 94 -1.29 9.15 -1.43
N GLY A 95 -0.40 9.42 -0.48
CA GLY A 95 0.69 10.38 -0.65
C GLY A 95 1.73 9.87 -1.64
N ALA A 96 2.22 10.76 -2.51
CA ALA A 96 3.22 10.42 -3.53
C ALA A 96 4.55 9.90 -2.93
N PHE A 97 4.86 10.28 -1.69
CA PHE A 97 6.04 9.84 -0.94
C PHE A 97 5.69 8.90 0.22
N ALA A 98 4.48 8.33 0.27
CA ALA A 98 4.20 7.26 1.23
C ALA A 98 4.79 5.95 0.70
N ILE A 99 5.41 5.14 1.55
CA ILE A 99 5.91 3.82 1.15
C ILE A 99 4.75 2.83 1.30
N PHE A 100 4.37 2.16 0.22
CA PHE A 100 3.39 1.07 0.31
C PHE A 100 3.90 -0.05 1.22
N GLY A 101 3.00 -0.72 1.94
CA GLY A 101 3.35 -1.84 2.81
C GLY A 101 3.73 -3.11 2.06
N VAL A 102 4.04 -4.18 2.79
CA VAL A 102 4.17 -5.51 2.19
C VAL A 102 2.78 -6.06 1.90
N ASN A 103 2.67 -6.93 0.90
CA ASN A 103 1.37 -7.51 0.53
C ASN A 103 0.94 -8.54 1.57
N LEU A 104 -0.28 -8.41 2.09
CA LEU A 104 -0.93 -9.43 2.90
C LEU A 104 -1.72 -10.41 2.03
N TYR A 105 -2.43 -9.86 1.06
CA TYR A 105 -3.36 -10.63 0.23
C TYR A 105 -3.56 -9.93 -1.11
N GLN A 106 -3.66 -10.74 -2.16
CA GLN A 106 -3.99 -10.31 -3.50
C GLN A 106 -4.89 -11.35 -4.14
N GLU A 107 -5.97 -10.88 -4.75
CA GLU A 107 -6.86 -11.74 -5.53
C GLU A 107 -7.37 -10.99 -6.76
N ARG A 108 -7.76 -11.77 -7.76
CA ARG A 108 -8.43 -11.32 -8.97
C ARG A 108 -9.59 -12.26 -9.26
N ALA A 109 -10.81 -11.76 -9.08
CA ALA A 109 -12.03 -12.44 -9.46
C ALA A 109 -12.47 -11.98 -10.85
N GLU A 110 -12.95 -12.93 -11.65
CA GLU A 110 -13.66 -12.63 -12.89
C GLU A 110 -15.06 -12.09 -12.59
N ILE A 111 -15.53 -11.15 -13.42
CA ILE A 111 -16.91 -10.67 -13.44
C ILE A 111 -17.51 -11.13 -14.77
N GLU A 112 -18.08 -12.33 -14.78
CA GLU A 112 -18.51 -13.06 -15.98
C GLU A 112 -19.59 -12.28 -16.75
N THR A 113 -20.55 -11.71 -16.03
CA THR A 113 -21.70 -11.00 -16.62
C THR A 113 -21.46 -9.52 -16.83
N TRP A 114 -20.32 -9.00 -16.36
CA TRP A 114 -19.98 -7.58 -16.35
C TRP A 114 -21.08 -6.72 -15.69
N SER A 115 -21.78 -7.28 -14.70
CA SER A 115 -22.91 -6.65 -14.01
C SER A 115 -22.52 -6.02 -12.69
N ILE A 116 -23.32 -5.04 -12.24
CA ILE A 116 -23.11 -4.35 -10.96
C ILE A 116 -23.41 -5.28 -9.78
N ASP A 117 -24.33 -6.22 -9.93
CA ASP A 117 -24.71 -7.16 -8.86
C ASP A 117 -23.58 -8.15 -8.57
N GLU A 118 -22.98 -8.74 -9.61
CA GLU A 118 -21.80 -9.60 -9.46
C GLU A 118 -20.60 -8.81 -8.89
N LEU A 119 -20.40 -7.56 -9.33
CA LEU A 119 -19.39 -6.69 -8.75
C LEU A 119 -19.64 -6.44 -7.25
N ARG A 120 -20.90 -6.27 -6.83
CA ARG A 120 -21.26 -6.05 -5.42
C ARG A 120 -20.84 -7.26 -4.57
N GLU A 121 -21.16 -8.47 -4.98
CA GLU A 121 -20.78 -9.70 -4.27
C GLU A 121 -19.26 -9.82 -4.09
N VAL A 122 -18.50 -9.51 -5.14
CA VAL A 122 -17.03 -9.53 -5.06
C VAL A 122 -16.50 -8.44 -4.13
N VAL A 123 -17.06 -7.23 -4.18
CA VAL A 123 -16.68 -6.13 -3.28
C VAL A 123 -17.00 -6.45 -1.82
N GLU A 124 -18.16 -7.06 -1.55
CA GLU A 124 -18.56 -7.51 -0.21
C GLU A 124 -17.52 -8.46 0.38
N ARG A 125 -17.17 -9.50 -0.38
CA ARG A 125 -16.15 -10.48 0.02
C ARG A 125 -14.76 -9.85 0.24
N TYR A 126 -14.33 -8.94 -0.64
CA TYR A 126 -13.02 -8.29 -0.52
C TYR A 126 -12.93 -7.32 0.66
N VAL A 127 -14.00 -6.60 0.98
CA VAL A 127 -14.02 -5.72 2.14
C VAL A 127 -14.10 -6.52 3.44
N GLU A 128 -14.86 -7.61 3.47
CA GLU A 128 -14.89 -8.54 4.61
C GLU A 128 -13.52 -9.19 4.85
N HIS A 129 -12.85 -9.64 3.78
CA HIS A 129 -11.49 -10.17 3.88
C HIS A 129 -10.52 -9.12 4.41
N PHE A 130 -10.58 -7.88 3.91
CA PHE A 130 -9.72 -6.81 4.40
C PHE A 130 -9.97 -6.49 5.88
N HIS A 131 -11.22 -6.55 6.34
CA HIS A 131 -11.53 -6.43 7.77
C HIS A 131 -10.85 -7.53 8.59
N LYS A 132 -10.91 -8.78 8.13
CA LYS A 132 -10.22 -9.91 8.77
C LYS A 132 -8.71 -9.70 8.81
N SER A 133 -8.10 -9.25 7.72
CA SER A 133 -6.67 -8.89 7.67
C SER A 133 -6.30 -7.82 8.69
N ILE A 134 -7.18 -6.84 8.96
CA ILE A 134 -6.98 -5.85 10.02
C ILE A 134 -7.04 -6.51 11.41
N GLU A 135 -7.97 -7.42 11.64
CA GLU A 135 -8.14 -8.12 12.93
C GLU A 135 -6.97 -9.05 13.27
N GLU A 136 -6.43 -9.74 12.27
CA GLU A 136 -5.42 -10.79 12.45
C GLU A 136 -3.98 -10.28 12.23
N GLY A 137 -3.81 -9.24 11.40
CA GLY A 137 -2.49 -8.77 10.98
C GLY A 137 -1.61 -8.24 12.13
N THR A 138 -0.32 -8.52 12.02
CA THR A 138 0.73 -8.26 13.00
C THR A 138 1.97 -7.63 12.37
N ILE A 139 2.92 -7.18 13.20
CA ILE A 139 4.22 -6.71 12.71
C ILE A 139 5.04 -7.84 12.05
N ASP A 140 4.85 -9.09 12.47
CA ASP A 140 5.57 -10.24 11.90
C ASP A 140 5.18 -10.45 10.44
N ASP A 141 3.93 -10.18 10.06
CA ASP A 141 3.50 -10.21 8.65
C ASP A 141 4.29 -9.19 7.82
N PHE A 142 4.51 -7.98 8.37
CA PHE A 142 5.36 -6.98 7.74
C PHE A 142 6.80 -7.48 7.58
N VAL A 143 7.41 -7.97 8.66
CA VAL A 143 8.82 -8.41 8.67
C VAL A 143 9.03 -9.59 7.72
N ASN A 144 8.13 -10.57 7.73
CA ASN A 144 8.17 -11.73 6.84
C ASN A 144 8.01 -11.32 5.37
N GLY A 145 7.10 -10.39 5.09
CA GLY A 145 6.84 -9.88 3.74
C GLY A 145 8.00 -9.11 3.12
N LEU A 146 8.97 -8.63 3.91
CA LEU A 146 10.18 -7.98 3.38
C LEU A 146 11.00 -8.92 2.47
N ASN A 147 10.79 -10.23 2.53
CA ASN A 147 11.51 -11.22 1.73
C ASN A 147 10.82 -11.63 0.42
N ASP A 148 9.64 -11.06 0.09
CA ASP A 148 8.80 -11.49 -1.05
C ASP A 148 9.30 -11.08 -2.45
N GLY A 149 10.56 -10.63 -2.58
CA GLY A 149 11.18 -10.25 -3.86
C GLY A 149 10.66 -8.93 -4.47
N ASN A 150 9.76 -8.20 -3.81
CA ASN A 150 9.26 -6.91 -4.28
C ASN A 150 10.39 -5.87 -4.41
N SER A 151 10.36 -5.07 -5.48
CA SER A 151 11.40 -4.07 -5.78
C SER A 151 11.51 -2.93 -4.76
N LEU A 152 10.47 -2.69 -3.95
CA LEU A 152 10.51 -1.75 -2.83
C LEU A 152 11.12 -2.35 -1.55
N ASN A 153 11.27 -3.68 -1.47
CA ASN A 153 11.76 -4.31 -0.25
C ASN A 153 13.18 -3.92 0.15
N PRO A 154 14.15 -3.67 -0.75
CA PRO A 154 15.44 -3.12 -0.35
C PRO A 154 15.29 -1.82 0.46
N LEU A 155 14.43 -0.89 0.01
CA LEU A 155 14.17 0.34 0.75
C LEU A 155 13.47 0.05 2.09
N ARG A 156 12.42 -0.78 2.09
CA ARG A 156 11.67 -1.13 3.32
C ARG A 156 12.58 -1.81 4.35
N LYS A 157 13.44 -2.74 3.92
CA LYS A 157 14.44 -3.43 4.73
C LYS A 157 15.46 -2.47 5.30
N ALA A 158 15.99 -1.56 4.49
CA ALA A 158 16.96 -0.58 4.98
C ALA A 158 16.34 0.33 6.06
N ILE A 159 15.09 0.76 5.88
CA ILE A 159 14.38 1.56 6.89
C ILE A 159 14.06 0.72 8.14
N TYR A 160 13.68 -0.55 7.98
CA TYR A 160 13.53 -1.48 9.10
C TYR A 160 14.84 -1.64 9.88
N TYR A 161 15.97 -1.83 9.20
CA TYR A 161 17.27 -1.89 9.87
C TYR A 161 17.67 -0.58 10.53
N ILE A 162 17.31 0.58 9.96
CA ILE A 162 17.47 1.87 10.64
C ILE A 162 16.64 1.92 11.93
N HIS A 163 15.39 1.45 11.88
CA HIS A 163 14.52 1.37 13.06
C HIS A 163 15.12 0.48 14.15
N GLU A 164 15.70 -0.65 13.76
CA GLU A 164 16.39 -1.61 14.65
C GLU A 164 17.84 -1.20 14.99
N GLU A 165 18.27 0.02 14.65
CA GLU A 165 19.64 0.53 14.87
C GLU A 165 20.78 -0.29 14.21
N ARG A 166 20.42 -1.11 13.21
CA ARG A 166 21.30 -1.98 12.42
C ARG A 166 21.85 -1.26 11.19
N TYR A 167 22.61 -0.18 11.42
CA TYR A 167 23.00 0.76 10.36
C TYR A 167 23.90 0.16 9.28
N GLN A 168 24.82 -0.74 9.62
CA GLN A 168 25.68 -1.39 8.62
C GLN A 168 24.86 -2.25 7.66
N GLU A 169 23.87 -2.97 8.17
CA GLU A 169 23.01 -3.82 7.35
C GLU A 169 22.08 -2.99 6.47
N ALA A 170 21.64 -1.83 6.93
CA ALA A 170 20.93 -0.86 6.10
C ALA A 170 21.81 -0.40 4.91
N LEU A 171 23.10 -0.09 5.15
CA LEU A 171 24.06 0.29 4.10
C LEU A 171 24.27 -0.85 3.10
N ASP A 172 24.43 -2.08 3.57
CA ASP A 172 24.67 -3.25 2.71
C ASP A 172 23.48 -3.51 1.78
N ILE A 173 22.25 -3.30 2.26
CA ILE A 173 21.02 -3.48 1.48
C ILE A 173 20.88 -2.45 0.35
N ILE A 174 21.12 -1.16 0.63
CA ILE A 174 20.92 -0.10 -0.39
C ILE A 174 22.10 0.01 -1.36
N GLY A 175 23.33 -0.30 -0.90
CA GLY A 175 24.56 -0.14 -1.65
C GLY A 175 24.75 1.27 -2.22
N GLU A 176 25.35 1.35 -3.40
CA GLU A 176 25.72 2.62 -4.07
C GLU A 176 24.67 3.10 -5.09
N LYS A 177 23.54 2.42 -5.22
CA LYS A 177 22.51 2.80 -6.20
C LYS A 177 21.72 4.02 -5.72
N ARG A 178 21.23 4.81 -6.67
CA ARG A 178 20.23 5.86 -6.43
C ARG A 178 18.91 5.24 -5.96
N GLY A 179 18.20 5.98 -5.13
CA GLY A 179 16.90 5.56 -4.61
C GLY A 179 15.75 5.87 -5.56
N ASN A 180 14.60 5.23 -5.31
CA ASN A 180 13.37 5.42 -6.09
C ASN A 180 12.60 6.69 -5.70
N PHE A 181 13.01 7.37 -4.63
CA PHE A 181 12.38 8.58 -4.13
C PHE A 181 13.39 9.72 -4.07
N ILE A 182 13.02 10.86 -4.66
CA ILE A 182 13.83 12.07 -4.68
C ILE A 182 12.94 13.26 -4.32
N ASN A 183 13.30 14.00 -3.29
CA ASN A 183 12.65 15.25 -2.91
C ASN A 183 13.64 16.41 -3.04
N GLY A 184 13.51 17.21 -4.10
CA GLY A 184 14.49 18.24 -4.44
C GLY A 184 15.87 17.61 -4.67
N SER A 185 16.86 17.96 -3.83
CA SER A 185 18.21 17.37 -3.86
C SER A 185 18.37 16.12 -2.99
N ASN A 186 17.35 15.73 -2.23
CA ASN A 186 17.41 14.59 -1.31
C ASN A 186 17.01 13.30 -2.04
N ASP A 187 18.00 12.48 -2.40
CA ASP A 187 17.82 11.10 -2.86
C ASP A 187 17.72 10.17 -1.66
N ILE A 188 16.69 9.33 -1.59
CA ILE A 188 16.44 8.50 -0.39
C ILE A 188 17.62 7.58 -0.03
N ASN A 189 18.29 6.97 -1.01
CA ASN A 189 19.40 6.07 -0.71
C ASN A 189 20.64 6.86 -0.26
N GLU A 190 20.87 8.04 -0.83
CA GLU A 190 21.94 8.92 -0.36
C GLU A 190 21.69 9.42 1.06
N SER A 191 20.45 9.80 1.37
CA SER A 191 20.05 10.18 2.72
C SER A 191 20.23 9.03 3.71
N ILE A 192 19.87 7.79 3.35
CA ILE A 192 20.14 6.59 4.16
C ILE A 192 21.64 6.42 4.39
N ARG A 193 22.46 6.51 3.33
CA ARG A 193 23.94 6.40 3.47
C ARG A 193 24.48 7.40 4.46
N ARG A 194 24.11 8.68 4.31
CA ARG A 194 24.54 9.75 5.20
C ARG A 194 24.10 9.48 6.64
N TYR A 195 22.81 9.19 6.83
CA TYR A 195 22.20 8.93 8.14
C TYR A 195 22.87 7.78 8.88
N CYS A 196 23.18 6.68 8.18
CA CYS A 196 23.84 5.51 8.76
C CYS A 196 25.32 5.78 9.06
N LYS A 197 26.06 6.43 8.14
CA LYS A 197 27.48 6.76 8.34
C LYS A 197 27.68 7.69 9.53
N GLU A 198 26.85 8.71 9.68
CA GLU A 198 26.89 9.62 10.84
C GLU A 198 26.72 8.90 12.20
N ARG A 199 26.05 7.74 12.22
CA ARG A 199 25.82 6.95 13.44
C ARG A 199 26.86 5.87 13.71
N LEU A 200 27.59 5.46 12.68
CA LEU A 200 28.67 4.49 12.80
C LEU A 200 30.00 5.15 13.20
N GLY A 201 30.15 6.46 12.97
CA GLY A 201 31.37 7.21 13.26
C GLY A 201 32.24 7.37 12.02
#